data_AF-A0A327Y939-F1
#
_entry.id   AF-A0A327Y939-F1
#
_cell.length_a   1.000
_cell.length_b   1.000
_cell.length_c   1.000
_cell.angle_alpha   90.00
_cell.angle_beta   90.00
_cell.angle_gamma   90.00
#
_symmetry.space_group_name_H-M   'P 1'
#
loop_
_entity.id
_entity.type
_entity.pdbx_description
1 polymer ?
#
loop_
_entity_poly.entity_id
_entity_poly.type
_entity_poly.pdbx_seq_one_letter_code
_entity_poly.pdbx_strand_id
1 'polypeptide(L)'
;MEKKFTEQSIIGEIVTAFPKASDLFKAYKIDFCCGGNRPLGETLKEKNLPVDEILQQLNEEYAKTAEKIDKNWSQVSYSELINHIVQTHHRYLAEELPQLSPYVTKVLRVHGAEHPHLAKIHKLFNELKTELEQHTLKEETKAFPLILQFEQNPTNENEEAMKQVIRELVTEHDTAGNIIKEIREITSDFTPPQEACRTYQLVYKRLEALETDLFEHIHLENNILFPRVLAESTIKA
;
A
#
# COMPACT_ATOMS: atom_id res chain seq x y z
N MET A 1 -10.85 20.65 22.09
CA MET A 1 -10.83 19.23 21.65
C MET A 1 -9.44 18.69 21.92
N GLU A 2 -9.35 17.57 22.60
CA GLU A 2 -8.08 16.87 22.77
C GLU A 2 -7.62 16.36 21.39
N LYS A 3 -6.40 16.74 20.96
CA LYS A 3 -5.86 16.32 19.66
C LYS A 3 -5.42 14.87 19.77
N LYS A 4 -6.04 13.97 19.02
CA LYS A 4 -5.66 12.55 18.93
C LYS A 4 -4.32 12.39 18.21
N PHE A 5 -4.10 13.17 17.14
CA PHE A 5 -2.91 13.10 16.29
C PHE A 5 -2.10 14.38 16.38
N THR A 6 -0.78 14.23 16.38
CA THR A 6 0.19 15.33 16.52
C THR A 6 1.31 15.19 15.48
N GLU A 7 2.23 16.15 15.41
CA GLU A 7 3.43 16.07 14.55
C GLU A 7 4.29 14.82 14.83
N GLN A 8 4.26 14.33 16.07
CA GLN A 8 5.03 13.16 16.50
C GLN A 8 4.31 11.83 16.24
N SER A 9 3.05 11.88 15.81
CA SER A 9 2.30 10.67 15.46
C SER A 9 2.91 10.03 14.22
N ILE A 10 3.08 8.71 14.28
CA ILE A 10 3.65 7.90 13.19
C ILE A 10 2.57 7.71 12.11
N ILE A 11 2.94 7.93 10.84
CA ILE A 11 2.00 7.97 9.71
C ILE A 11 1.18 6.67 9.61
N GLY A 12 1.84 5.52 9.70
CA GLY A 12 1.20 4.20 9.66
C GLY A 12 0.22 4.02 10.82
N GLU A 13 0.60 4.41 12.02
CA GLU A 13 -0.29 4.31 13.20
C GLU A 13 -1.53 5.20 13.07
N ILE A 14 -1.41 6.35 12.42
CA ILE A 14 -2.57 7.21 12.11
C ILE A 14 -3.55 6.45 11.23
N VAL A 15 -3.09 5.83 10.14
CA VAL A 15 -3.97 5.07 9.23
C VAL A 15 -4.54 3.83 9.91
N THR A 16 -3.76 3.14 10.73
CA THR A 16 -4.28 2.01 11.52
C THR A 16 -5.37 2.43 12.49
N ALA A 17 -5.21 3.58 13.18
CA ALA A 17 -6.20 4.11 14.11
C ALA A 17 -7.38 4.82 13.42
N PHE A 18 -7.17 5.31 12.19
CA PHE A 18 -8.14 6.05 11.40
C PHE A 18 -7.93 5.75 9.90
N PRO A 19 -8.52 4.65 9.38
CA PRO A 19 -8.26 4.21 8.00
C PRO A 19 -8.52 5.26 6.93
N LYS A 20 -9.51 6.15 7.13
CA LYS A 20 -9.80 7.25 6.19
C LYS A 20 -8.68 8.29 6.06
N ALA A 21 -7.72 8.31 6.99
CA ALA A 21 -6.51 9.13 6.84
C ALA A 21 -5.71 8.74 5.58
N SER A 22 -5.84 7.52 5.07
CA SER A 22 -5.19 7.10 3.83
C SER A 22 -5.60 7.97 2.64
N ASP A 23 -6.87 8.38 2.55
CA ASP A 23 -7.36 9.26 1.48
C ASP A 23 -6.72 10.65 1.55
N LEU A 24 -6.62 11.19 2.77
CA LEU A 24 -5.94 12.46 3.01
C LEU A 24 -4.45 12.37 2.64
N PHE A 25 -3.79 11.29 3.07
CA PHE A 25 -2.37 11.08 2.77
C PHE A 25 -2.11 10.87 1.28
N LYS A 26 -2.97 10.14 0.56
CA LYS A 26 -2.92 10.04 -0.91
C LYS A 26 -3.04 11.41 -1.57
N ALA A 27 -4.01 12.24 -1.13
CA ALA A 27 -4.21 13.58 -1.68
C ALA A 27 -2.97 14.48 -1.52
N TYR A 28 -2.23 14.33 -0.43
CA TYR A 28 -0.98 15.06 -0.16
C TYR A 28 0.30 14.31 -0.58
N LYS A 29 0.17 13.15 -1.25
CA LYS A 29 1.28 12.29 -1.67
C LYS A 29 2.20 11.90 -0.51
N ILE A 30 1.62 11.62 0.65
CA ILE A 30 2.29 11.14 1.86
C ILE A 30 2.30 9.61 1.82
N ASP A 31 3.49 9.04 1.93
CA ASP A 31 3.70 7.60 1.86
C ASP A 31 3.41 6.94 3.22
N PHE A 32 2.21 6.40 3.37
CA PHE A 32 1.75 5.75 4.59
C PHE A 32 1.92 4.23 4.61
N CYS A 33 2.26 3.63 3.47
CA CYS A 33 2.37 2.18 3.32
C CYS A 33 3.81 1.71 3.52
N CYS A 34 4.75 2.17 2.67
CA CYS A 34 6.18 1.87 2.77
C CYS A 34 6.89 2.80 3.77
N GLY A 35 6.60 4.10 3.68
CA GLY A 35 7.16 5.15 4.54
C GLY A 35 6.42 5.38 5.87
N GLY A 36 5.54 4.45 6.25
CA GLY A 36 4.60 4.63 7.36
C GLY A 36 5.26 4.77 8.75
N ASN A 37 6.52 4.36 8.91
CA ASN A 37 7.25 4.41 10.18
C ASN A 37 7.81 5.80 10.57
N ARG A 38 7.48 6.84 9.81
CA ARG A 38 8.00 8.21 10.01
C ARG A 38 7.01 9.09 10.79
N PRO A 39 7.49 10.08 11.55
CA PRO A 39 6.63 11.11 12.13
C PRO A 39 5.96 11.95 11.03
N LEU A 40 4.66 12.21 11.18
CA LEU A 40 3.88 13.00 10.23
C LEU A 40 4.49 14.41 10.04
N GLY A 41 4.85 15.08 11.13
CA GLY A 41 5.37 16.45 11.10
C GLY A 41 6.65 16.59 10.29
N GLU A 42 7.54 15.60 10.32
CA GLU A 42 8.77 15.59 9.51
C GLU A 42 8.43 15.49 8.02
N THR A 43 7.55 14.56 7.65
CA THR A 43 7.17 14.34 6.25
C THR A 43 6.43 15.55 5.67
N LEU A 44 5.58 16.21 6.46
CA LEU A 44 4.90 17.44 6.05
C LEU A 44 5.90 18.58 5.83
N LYS A 45 6.90 18.75 6.71
CA LYS A 45 7.94 19.79 6.57
C LYS A 45 8.82 19.56 5.33
N GLU A 46 9.24 18.32 5.09
CA GLU A 46 10.03 17.96 3.91
C GLU A 46 9.29 18.27 2.60
N LYS A 47 7.97 18.09 2.58
CA LYS A 47 7.10 18.37 1.44
C LYS A 47 6.62 19.82 1.37
N ASN A 48 7.04 20.69 2.29
CA ASN A 48 6.57 22.07 2.43
C ASN A 48 5.02 22.19 2.52
N LEU A 49 4.39 21.26 3.24
CA LEU A 49 2.94 21.22 3.46
C LEU A 49 2.56 21.95 4.76
N PRO A 50 1.35 22.53 4.84
CA PRO A 50 0.90 23.27 6.02
C PRO A 50 0.57 22.31 7.17
N VAL A 51 1.54 22.12 8.08
CA VAL A 51 1.48 21.17 9.21
C VAL A 51 0.21 21.36 10.05
N ASP A 52 -0.06 22.59 10.48
CA ASP A 52 -1.19 22.89 11.37
C ASP A 52 -2.55 22.63 10.71
N GLU A 53 -2.69 22.98 9.43
CA GLU A 53 -3.94 22.79 8.68
C GLU A 53 -4.25 21.30 8.49
N ILE A 54 -3.24 20.50 8.10
CA ILE A 54 -3.40 19.06 7.89
C ILE A 54 -3.70 18.35 9.23
N LEU A 55 -2.99 18.71 10.31
CA LEU A 55 -3.29 18.16 11.63
C LEU A 55 -4.68 18.55 12.13
N GLN A 56 -5.12 19.78 11.86
CA GLN A 56 -6.47 20.21 12.19
C GLN A 56 -7.50 19.38 11.43
N GLN A 57 -7.37 19.28 10.10
CA GLN A 57 -8.28 18.50 9.26
C GLN A 57 -8.35 17.03 9.73
N LEU A 58 -7.20 16.40 9.95
CA LEU A 58 -7.11 15.01 10.39
C LEU A 58 -7.83 14.77 11.73
N ASN A 59 -7.62 15.65 12.72
CA ASN A 59 -8.26 15.52 14.03
C ASN A 59 -9.77 15.81 13.98
N GLU A 60 -10.20 16.76 13.14
CA GLU A 60 -11.62 17.06 12.94
C GLU A 60 -12.36 15.91 12.25
N GLU A 61 -11.76 15.32 11.22
CA GLU A 61 -12.33 14.16 10.52
C GLU A 61 -12.40 12.93 11.44
N TYR A 62 -11.34 12.69 12.22
CA TYR A 62 -11.33 11.63 13.23
C TYR A 62 -12.45 11.82 14.25
N ALA A 63 -12.59 13.01 14.85
CA ALA A 63 -13.63 13.28 15.84
C ALA A 63 -15.05 13.08 15.28
N LYS A 64 -15.27 13.32 13.98
CA LYS A 64 -16.57 13.11 13.31
C LYS A 64 -16.86 11.63 13.01
N THR A 65 -15.85 10.77 12.97
CA THR A 65 -15.96 9.40 12.44
C THR A 65 -15.43 8.31 13.36
N ALA A 66 -14.86 8.65 14.52
CA ALA A 66 -14.27 7.70 15.47
C ALA A 66 -15.25 6.59 15.92
N GLU A 67 -16.55 6.91 16.04
CA GLU A 67 -17.59 5.93 16.41
C GLU A 67 -17.98 4.97 15.27
N LYS A 68 -17.48 5.18 14.05
CA LYS A 68 -17.82 4.43 12.82
C LYS A 68 -16.63 3.63 12.27
N ILE A 69 -15.60 3.38 13.07
CA ILE A 69 -14.49 2.52 12.65
C ILE A 69 -14.98 1.08 12.73
N ASP A 70 -15.35 0.52 11.57
CA ASP A 70 -16.02 -0.79 11.48
C ASP A 70 -15.13 -1.96 11.95
N LYS A 71 -13.80 -1.85 11.81
CA LYS A 71 -12.89 -2.93 12.18
C LYS A 71 -11.51 -2.42 12.56
N ASN A 72 -11.00 -2.89 13.69
CA ASN A 72 -9.63 -2.62 14.13
C ASN A 72 -8.71 -3.79 13.77
N TRP A 73 -8.00 -3.67 12.65
CA TRP A 73 -7.07 -4.70 12.17
C TRP A 73 -5.88 -4.96 13.11
N SER A 74 -5.55 -4.01 14.01
CA SER A 74 -4.47 -4.22 14.99
C SER A 74 -4.82 -5.22 16.10
N GLN A 75 -6.10 -5.59 16.24
CA GLN A 75 -6.59 -6.46 17.32
C GLN A 75 -7.09 -7.83 16.86
N VAL A 76 -7.23 -8.05 15.55
CA VAL A 76 -7.67 -9.35 15.01
C VAL A 76 -6.52 -10.38 15.04
N SER A 77 -6.86 -11.67 14.95
CA SER A 77 -5.85 -12.73 14.81
C SER A 77 -5.03 -12.61 13.51
N TYR A 78 -3.82 -13.18 13.48
CA TYR A 78 -3.01 -13.20 12.24
C TYR A 78 -3.72 -13.94 11.12
N SER A 79 -4.32 -15.09 11.43
CA SER A 79 -5.13 -15.86 10.47
C SER A 79 -6.25 -15.03 9.84
N GLU A 80 -6.93 -14.20 10.62
CA GLU A 80 -8.01 -13.35 10.12
C GLU A 80 -7.51 -12.20 9.24
N LEU A 81 -6.41 -11.55 9.63
CA LEU A 81 -5.78 -10.48 8.85
C LEU A 81 -5.21 -11.01 7.53
N ILE A 82 -4.47 -12.12 7.58
CA ILE A 82 -3.93 -12.81 6.40
C ILE A 82 -5.07 -13.21 5.45
N ASN A 83 -6.14 -13.82 5.97
CA ASN A 83 -7.28 -14.18 5.14
C ASN A 83 -7.95 -12.96 4.49
N HIS A 84 -8.04 -11.83 5.20
CA HIS A 84 -8.56 -10.60 4.62
C HIS A 84 -7.67 -10.09 3.47
N ILE A 85 -6.34 -10.06 3.67
CA ILE A 85 -5.38 -9.65 2.65
C ILE A 85 -5.53 -10.51 1.39
N VAL A 86 -5.54 -11.84 1.55
CA VAL A 86 -5.67 -12.78 0.42
C VAL A 86 -7.02 -12.61 -0.30
N GLN A 87 -8.12 -12.57 0.44
CA GLN A 87 -9.46 -12.53 -0.15
C GLN A 87 -9.82 -11.19 -0.78
N THR A 88 -9.16 -10.10 -0.36
CA THR A 88 -9.43 -8.74 -0.82
C THR A 88 -8.42 -8.31 -1.86
N HIS A 89 -7.14 -8.22 -1.46
CA HIS A 89 -6.09 -7.61 -2.27
C HIS A 89 -5.47 -8.61 -3.25
N HIS A 90 -5.06 -9.81 -2.80
CA HIS A 90 -4.44 -10.78 -3.72
C HIS A 90 -5.42 -11.23 -4.80
N ARG A 91 -6.67 -11.46 -4.41
CA ARG A 91 -7.75 -11.77 -5.36
C ARG A 91 -7.97 -10.62 -6.35
N TYR A 92 -8.00 -9.38 -5.88
CA TYR A 92 -8.12 -8.22 -6.76
C TYR A 92 -6.96 -8.17 -7.76
N LEU A 93 -5.71 -8.32 -7.31
CA LEU A 93 -4.53 -8.34 -8.18
C LEU A 93 -4.59 -9.47 -9.22
N ALA A 94 -4.96 -10.68 -8.80
CA ALA A 94 -5.09 -11.85 -9.67
C ALA A 94 -6.16 -11.65 -10.77
N GLU A 95 -7.20 -10.86 -10.51
CA GLU A 95 -8.23 -10.53 -11.49
C GLU A 95 -7.84 -9.31 -12.35
N GLU A 96 -7.34 -8.24 -11.73
CA GLU A 96 -7.10 -6.93 -12.35
C GLU A 96 -5.89 -6.95 -13.29
N LEU A 97 -4.74 -7.48 -12.86
CA LEU A 97 -3.49 -7.46 -13.62
C LEU A 97 -3.61 -8.11 -15.02
N PRO A 98 -4.15 -9.34 -15.18
CA PRO A 98 -4.33 -9.93 -16.50
C PRO A 98 -5.40 -9.20 -17.33
N GLN A 99 -6.43 -8.65 -16.70
CA GLN A 99 -7.49 -7.92 -17.40
C GLN A 99 -7.05 -6.53 -17.88
N LEU A 100 -6.15 -5.86 -17.16
CA LEU A 100 -5.66 -4.51 -17.49
C LEU A 100 -4.56 -4.55 -18.57
N SER A 101 -3.71 -5.58 -18.56
CA SER A 101 -2.61 -5.79 -19.51
C SER A 101 -2.95 -5.58 -21.01
N PRO A 102 -4.04 -6.16 -21.56
CA PRO A 102 -4.40 -5.92 -22.96
C PRO A 102 -4.78 -4.46 -23.24
N TYR A 103 -5.34 -3.74 -22.27
CA TYR A 103 -5.70 -2.33 -22.44
C TYR A 103 -4.47 -1.43 -22.40
N VAL A 104 -3.53 -1.66 -21.48
CA VAL A 104 -2.25 -0.93 -21.43
C VAL A 104 -1.51 -1.10 -22.76
N THR A 105 -1.44 -2.34 -23.27
CA THR A 105 -0.83 -2.65 -24.58
C THR A 105 -1.56 -1.96 -25.73
N LYS A 106 -2.90 -1.96 -25.72
CA LYS A 106 -3.71 -1.30 -26.75
C LYS A 106 -3.48 0.21 -26.76
N VAL A 107 -3.44 0.85 -25.60
CA VAL A 107 -3.20 2.30 -25.46
C VAL A 107 -1.84 2.66 -26.03
N LEU A 108 -0.77 1.95 -25.65
CA LEU A 108 0.55 2.14 -26.25
C LEU A 108 0.51 1.97 -27.78
N ARG A 109 -0.10 0.90 -28.28
CA ARG A 109 -0.13 0.63 -29.72
C ARG A 109 -0.83 1.73 -30.52
N VAL A 110 -1.93 2.28 -30.01
CA VAL A 110 -2.74 3.27 -30.73
C VAL A 110 -2.19 4.68 -30.56
N HIS A 111 -1.71 5.03 -29.36
CA HIS A 111 -1.38 6.40 -28.99
C HIS A 111 0.12 6.64 -28.77
N GLY A 112 0.96 5.61 -28.77
CA GLY A 112 2.38 5.70 -28.40
C GLY A 112 3.24 6.59 -29.31
N ALA A 113 2.83 6.80 -30.57
CA ALA A 113 3.53 7.70 -31.48
C ALA A 113 3.36 9.17 -31.08
N GLU A 114 2.16 9.55 -30.63
CA GLU A 114 1.82 10.91 -30.17
C GLU A 114 2.16 11.11 -28.69
N HIS A 115 2.17 10.02 -27.92
CA HIS A 115 2.39 10.01 -26.47
C HIS A 115 3.50 9.01 -26.08
N PRO A 116 4.79 9.38 -26.24
CA PRO A 116 5.91 8.47 -26.00
C PRO A 116 6.01 7.93 -24.57
N HIS A 117 5.48 8.64 -23.57
CA HIS A 117 5.49 8.19 -22.17
C HIS A 117 4.68 6.90 -21.96
N LEU A 118 3.75 6.58 -22.86
CA LEU A 118 2.99 5.32 -22.83
C LEU A 118 3.89 4.09 -22.95
N ALA A 119 5.04 4.19 -23.62
CA ALA A 119 6.00 3.08 -23.69
C ALA A 119 6.61 2.78 -22.31
N LYS A 120 6.87 3.85 -21.54
CA LYS A 120 7.36 3.75 -20.16
C LYS A 120 6.29 3.18 -19.22
N ILE A 121 5.04 3.63 -19.34
CA ILE A 121 3.91 3.05 -18.58
C ILE A 121 3.76 1.56 -18.86
N HIS A 122 3.82 1.16 -20.14
CA HIS A 122 3.71 -0.25 -20.53
C HIS A 122 4.83 -1.10 -19.92
N LYS A 123 6.07 -0.63 -19.98
CA LYS A 123 7.20 -1.30 -19.36
C LYS A 123 7.00 -1.46 -17.84
N LEU A 124 6.79 -0.35 -17.13
CA LEU A 124 6.64 -0.33 -15.68
C LEU A 124 5.44 -1.17 -15.21
N PHE A 125 4.33 -1.15 -15.94
CA PHE A 125 3.17 -1.98 -15.62
C PHE A 125 3.48 -3.47 -15.71
N ASN A 126 4.23 -3.92 -16.72
CA ASN A 126 4.58 -5.34 -16.84
C ASN A 126 5.64 -5.76 -15.81
N GLU A 127 6.55 -4.87 -15.44
CA GLU A 127 7.48 -5.07 -14.33
C GLU A 127 6.69 -5.22 -13.02
N LEU A 128 5.84 -4.26 -12.67
CA LEU A 128 4.97 -4.31 -11.49
C LEU A 128 4.12 -5.58 -11.45
N LYS A 129 3.49 -5.93 -12.58
CA LYS A 129 2.69 -7.15 -12.69
C LYS A 129 3.50 -8.39 -12.32
N THR A 130 4.71 -8.53 -12.88
CA THR A 130 5.57 -9.70 -12.64
C THR A 130 6.00 -9.77 -11.19
N GLU A 131 6.39 -8.63 -10.61
CA GLU A 131 6.74 -8.54 -9.18
C GLU A 131 5.56 -8.95 -8.30
N LEU A 132 4.37 -8.38 -8.50
CA LEU A 132 3.18 -8.67 -7.68
C LEU A 132 2.69 -10.12 -7.82
N GLU A 133 2.72 -10.71 -9.01
CA GLU A 133 2.36 -12.12 -9.22
C GLU A 133 3.31 -13.08 -8.49
N GLN A 134 4.62 -12.79 -8.48
CA GLN A 134 5.61 -13.60 -7.78
C GLN A 134 5.55 -13.39 -6.25
N HIS A 135 5.35 -12.14 -5.86
CA HIS A 135 5.29 -11.71 -4.47
C HIS A 135 4.10 -12.35 -3.74
N THR A 136 2.87 -12.15 -4.23
CA THR A 136 1.67 -12.72 -3.59
C THR A 136 1.70 -14.25 -3.51
N LEU A 137 2.28 -14.93 -4.51
CA LEU A 137 2.50 -16.37 -4.45
C LEU A 137 3.47 -16.76 -3.33
N LYS A 138 4.57 -16.02 -3.15
CA LYS A 138 5.53 -16.23 -2.07
C LYS A 138 4.89 -16.01 -0.70
N GLU A 139 4.06 -15.00 -0.56
CA GLU A 139 3.34 -14.73 0.67
C GLU A 139 2.44 -15.90 1.06
N GLU A 140 1.57 -16.33 0.15
CA GLU A 140 0.60 -17.39 0.42
C GLU A 140 1.24 -18.77 0.64
N THR A 141 2.31 -19.09 -0.11
CA THR A 141 2.91 -20.43 -0.07
C THR A 141 4.05 -20.57 0.92
N LYS A 142 4.64 -19.46 1.37
CA LYS A 142 5.80 -19.46 2.25
C LYS A 142 5.66 -18.50 3.43
N ALA A 143 5.46 -17.20 3.19
CA ALA A 143 5.57 -16.21 4.25
C ALA A 143 4.47 -16.32 5.31
N PHE A 144 3.20 -16.33 4.89
CA PHE A 144 2.07 -16.48 5.80
C PHE A 144 2.10 -17.81 6.56
N PRO A 145 2.41 -18.97 5.95
CA PRO A 145 2.68 -20.20 6.69
C PRO A 145 3.76 -20.07 7.77
N LEU A 146 4.88 -19.41 7.48
CA LEU A 146 5.97 -19.21 8.46
C LEU A 146 5.55 -18.31 9.62
N ILE A 147 4.75 -17.27 9.36
CA ILE A 147 4.18 -16.41 10.41
C ILE A 147 3.28 -17.23 11.34
N LEU A 148 2.37 -18.04 10.79
CA LEU A 148 1.47 -18.88 11.60
C LEU A 148 2.22 -20.00 12.33
N GLN A 149 3.28 -20.55 11.74
CA GLN A 149 4.14 -21.54 12.38
C GLN A 149 4.86 -20.94 13.60
N PHE A 150 5.39 -19.72 13.49
CA PHE A 150 6.00 -19.01 14.61
C PHE A 150 4.97 -18.69 15.72
N GLU A 151 3.75 -18.26 15.35
CA GLU A 151 2.66 -18.02 16.31
C GLU A 151 2.37 -19.26 17.17
N GLN A 152 2.29 -20.43 16.52
CA GLN A 152 1.98 -21.70 17.19
C GLN A 152 3.17 -22.30 17.95
N ASN A 153 4.40 -22.13 17.43
CA ASN A 153 5.61 -22.73 17.99
C ASN A 153 6.80 -21.76 17.87
N PRO A 154 7.01 -20.85 18.83
CA PRO A 154 8.02 -19.80 18.77
C PRO A 154 9.42 -20.33 19.12
N THR A 155 9.98 -21.21 18.29
CA THR A 155 11.39 -21.61 18.40
C THR A 155 12.29 -20.58 17.71
N ASN A 156 13.57 -20.51 18.11
CA ASN A 156 14.55 -19.65 17.45
C ASN A 156 14.63 -19.90 15.93
N GLU A 157 14.47 -21.15 15.49
CA GLU A 157 14.47 -21.52 14.07
C GLU A 157 13.26 -20.91 13.34
N ASN A 158 12.05 -21.05 13.90
CA ASN A 158 10.83 -20.50 13.30
C ASN A 158 10.85 -18.96 13.32
N GLU A 159 11.39 -18.37 14.39
CA GLU A 159 11.56 -16.94 14.52
C GLU A 159 12.49 -16.36 13.45
N GLU A 160 13.66 -16.96 13.25
CA GLU A 160 14.62 -16.51 12.24
C GLU A 160 14.07 -16.69 10.82
N ALA A 161 13.38 -17.80 10.54
CA ALA A 161 12.72 -18.02 9.25
C ALA A 161 11.63 -16.96 8.97
N MET A 162 10.79 -16.65 9.95
CA MET A 162 9.77 -15.60 9.88
C MET A 162 10.40 -14.21 9.67
N LYS A 163 11.41 -13.85 10.46
CA LYS A 163 12.12 -12.57 10.33
C LYS A 163 12.75 -12.41 8.96
N GLN A 164 13.36 -13.47 8.44
CA GLN A 164 14.02 -13.45 7.14
C GLN A 164 13.01 -13.20 6.02
N VAL A 165 11.87 -13.91 6.02
CA VAL A 165 10.87 -13.72 4.96
C VAL A 165 10.21 -12.32 5.06
N ILE A 166 9.94 -11.79 6.25
CA ILE A 166 9.42 -10.43 6.41
C ILE A 166 10.38 -9.37 5.83
N ARG A 167 11.69 -9.49 6.07
CA ARG A 167 12.69 -8.56 5.50
C ARG A 167 12.70 -8.58 3.97
N GLU A 168 12.55 -9.77 3.38
CA GLU A 168 12.43 -9.93 1.92
C GLU A 168 11.18 -9.23 1.39
N LEU A 169 10.01 -9.48 2.01
CA LEU A 169 8.74 -8.88 1.58
C LEU A 169 8.73 -7.36 1.67
N VAL A 170 9.27 -6.77 2.75
CA VAL A 170 9.37 -5.30 2.89
C VAL A 170 10.20 -4.69 1.75
N THR A 171 11.27 -5.36 1.34
CA THR A 171 12.10 -4.89 0.21
C THR A 171 11.35 -4.97 -1.12
N GLU A 172 10.53 -6.00 -1.30
CA GLU A 172 9.66 -6.17 -2.47
C GLU A 172 8.54 -5.11 -2.49
N HIS A 173 7.96 -4.78 -1.33
CA HIS A 173 6.98 -3.68 -1.20
C HIS A 173 7.56 -2.35 -1.62
N ASP A 174 8.77 -2.01 -1.18
CA ASP A 174 9.44 -0.79 -1.61
C ASP A 174 9.62 -0.75 -3.13
N THR A 175 9.98 -1.89 -3.73
CA THR A 175 10.15 -2.00 -5.18
C THR A 175 8.82 -1.78 -5.91
N ALA A 176 7.76 -2.50 -5.54
CA ALA A 176 6.42 -2.35 -6.14
C ALA A 176 5.86 -0.93 -5.93
N GLY A 177 6.00 -0.40 -4.72
CA GLY A 177 5.60 0.96 -4.35
C GLY A 177 6.30 2.03 -5.18
N ASN A 178 7.61 1.87 -5.43
CA ASN A 178 8.36 2.81 -6.27
C ASN A 178 7.91 2.75 -7.74
N ILE A 179 7.66 1.56 -8.28
CA ILE A 179 7.18 1.41 -9.67
C ILE A 179 5.83 2.10 -9.85
N ILE A 180 4.86 1.87 -8.95
CA ILE A 180 3.53 2.49 -9.12
C ILE A 180 3.56 4.00 -8.90
N LYS A 181 4.41 4.51 -7.99
CA LYS A 181 4.64 5.96 -7.83
C LYS A 181 5.22 6.58 -9.09
N GLU A 182 6.17 5.90 -9.74
CA GLU A 182 6.71 6.37 -11.02
C GLU A 182 5.64 6.38 -12.12
N ILE A 183 4.75 5.38 -12.15
CA ILE A 183 3.58 5.39 -13.05
C ILE A 183 2.69 6.61 -12.75
N ARG A 184 2.39 6.91 -11.49
CA ARG A 184 1.62 8.10 -11.11
C ARG A 184 2.27 9.40 -11.60
N GLU A 185 3.59 9.52 -11.47
CA GLU A 185 4.32 10.71 -11.93
C GLU A 185 4.24 10.90 -13.45
N ILE A 186 4.55 9.85 -14.22
CA ILE A 186 4.54 9.95 -15.70
C ILE A 186 3.13 10.09 -16.29
N THR A 187 2.10 9.75 -15.52
CA THR A 187 0.69 9.92 -15.90
C THR A 187 0.12 11.26 -15.43
N SER A 188 0.92 12.13 -14.80
CA SER A 188 0.46 13.39 -14.21
C SER A 188 -0.71 13.18 -13.25
N ASP A 189 -0.51 12.35 -12.23
CA ASP A 189 -1.55 11.94 -11.28
C ASP A 189 -2.74 11.26 -11.96
N PHE A 190 -2.45 10.34 -12.88
CA PHE A 190 -3.48 9.63 -13.66
C PHE A 190 -4.44 10.57 -14.42
N THR A 191 -3.96 11.76 -14.82
CA THR A 191 -4.74 12.72 -15.61
C THR A 191 -4.51 12.45 -17.11
N PRO A 192 -5.50 11.88 -17.82
CA PRO A 192 -5.35 11.64 -19.25
C PRO A 192 -5.38 12.97 -20.02
N PRO A 193 -4.70 13.07 -21.18
CA PRO A 193 -4.79 14.26 -22.02
C PRO A 193 -6.21 14.46 -22.58
N GLN A 194 -6.54 15.68 -23.03
CA GLN A 194 -7.91 16.06 -23.40
C GLN A 194 -8.46 15.21 -24.58
N GLU A 195 -7.58 14.84 -25.49
CA GLU A 195 -7.82 14.01 -26.67
C GLU A 195 -7.85 12.51 -26.37
N ALA A 196 -7.60 12.10 -25.13
CA ALA A 196 -7.56 10.70 -24.73
C ALA A 196 -8.89 10.00 -25.03
N CYS A 197 -8.83 8.91 -25.79
CA CYS A 197 -10.00 8.09 -26.03
C CYS A 197 -10.49 7.41 -24.74
N ARG A 198 -11.71 6.87 -24.76
CA ARG A 198 -12.32 6.18 -23.60
C ARG A 198 -11.44 5.05 -23.04
N THR A 199 -10.74 4.31 -23.90
CA THR A 199 -9.84 3.24 -23.44
C THR A 199 -8.63 3.79 -22.69
N TYR A 200 -8.09 4.92 -23.12
CA TYR A 200 -6.97 5.57 -22.46
C TYR A 200 -7.37 6.10 -21.07
N GLN A 201 -8.51 6.80 -20.99
CA GLN A 201 -9.09 7.24 -19.71
C GLN A 201 -9.37 6.06 -18.76
N LEU A 202 -9.89 4.95 -19.30
CA LEU A 202 -10.13 3.73 -18.51
C LEU A 202 -8.83 3.15 -17.93
N VAL A 203 -7.75 3.10 -18.72
CA VAL A 203 -6.45 2.59 -18.23
C VAL A 203 -5.96 3.44 -17.06
N TYR A 204 -6.00 4.77 -17.16
CA TYR A 204 -5.53 5.64 -16.07
C TYR A 204 -6.37 5.47 -14.80
N LYS A 205 -7.70 5.41 -14.93
CA LYS A 205 -8.58 5.14 -13.80
C LYS A 205 -8.30 3.78 -13.13
N ARG A 206 -8.00 2.75 -13.92
CA ARG A 206 -7.70 1.41 -13.40
C ARG A 206 -6.31 1.34 -12.75
N LEU A 207 -5.32 2.06 -13.28
CA LEU A 207 -4.01 2.20 -12.65
C LEU A 207 -4.10 2.95 -11.31
N GLU A 208 -4.95 3.98 -11.21
CA GLU A 208 -5.21 4.68 -9.95
C GLU A 208 -5.90 3.78 -8.91
N ALA A 209 -6.86 2.97 -9.34
CA ALA A 209 -7.51 1.98 -8.48
C ALA A 209 -6.52 0.91 -8.00
N LEU A 210 -5.65 0.43 -8.90
CA LEU A 210 -4.60 -0.53 -8.60
C LEU A 210 -3.61 0.03 -7.56
N GLU A 211 -3.20 1.29 -7.70
CA GLU A 211 -2.33 1.94 -6.72
C GLU A 211 -3.03 2.06 -5.35
N THR A 212 -4.31 2.44 -5.34
CA THR A 212 -5.09 2.57 -4.10
C THR A 212 -5.14 1.25 -3.35
N ASP A 213 -5.51 0.16 -4.04
CA ASP A 213 -5.57 -1.18 -3.43
C ASP A 213 -4.18 -1.63 -2.95
N LEU A 214 -3.14 -1.44 -3.77
CA LEU A 214 -1.78 -1.83 -3.43
C LEU A 214 -1.25 -1.09 -2.19
N PHE A 215 -1.55 0.20 -2.03
CA PHE A 215 -1.12 0.94 -0.84
C PHE A 215 -1.88 0.51 0.42
N GLU A 216 -3.16 0.15 0.30
CA GLU A 216 -3.93 -0.41 1.42
C GLU A 216 -3.42 -1.80 1.82
N HIS A 217 -3.16 -2.67 0.83
CA HIS A 217 -2.53 -3.98 1.01
C HIS A 217 -1.21 -3.85 1.78
N ILE A 218 -0.25 -3.12 1.23
CA ILE A 218 1.08 -2.94 1.83
C ILE A 218 0.95 -2.30 3.22
N HIS A 219 -0.01 -1.40 3.43
CA HIS A 219 -0.23 -0.82 4.77
C HIS A 219 -0.61 -1.88 5.81
N LEU A 220 -1.57 -2.76 5.49
CA LEU A 220 -1.98 -3.85 6.39
C LEU A 220 -0.81 -4.75 6.76
N GLU A 221 0.14 -4.95 5.86
CA GLU A 221 1.31 -5.78 6.10
C GLU A 221 2.40 -5.04 6.88
N ASN A 222 2.91 -3.95 6.30
CA ASN A 222 4.06 -3.22 6.83
C ASN A 222 3.78 -2.53 8.16
N ASN A 223 2.54 -2.09 8.41
CA ASN A 223 2.22 -1.27 9.57
C ASN A 223 1.36 -2.02 10.60
N ILE A 224 0.81 -3.19 10.25
CA ILE A 224 -0.03 -3.97 11.16
C ILE A 224 0.51 -5.39 11.33
N LEU A 225 0.48 -6.22 10.29
CA LEU A 225 0.84 -7.64 10.42
C LEU A 225 2.31 -7.82 10.86
N PHE A 226 3.26 -7.28 10.10
CA PHE A 226 4.68 -7.53 10.33
C PHE A 226 5.18 -6.94 11.66
N PRO A 227 4.87 -5.67 12.04
CA PRO A 227 5.32 -5.13 13.31
C PRO A 227 4.79 -5.93 14.51
N ARG A 228 3.54 -6.41 14.44
CA ARG A 228 2.95 -7.23 15.51
C ARG A 228 3.69 -8.56 15.70
N VAL A 229 3.97 -9.26 14.60
CA VAL A 229 4.70 -10.53 14.64
C VAL A 229 6.14 -10.34 15.13
N LEU A 230 6.82 -9.27 14.68
CA LEU A 230 8.19 -8.95 15.11
C LEU A 230 8.27 -8.53 16.59
N ALA A 231 7.27 -7.82 17.11
CA ALA A 231 7.23 -7.44 18.52
C ALA A 231 7.09 -8.66 19.45
N GLU A 232 6.30 -9.67 19.06
CA GLU A 232 6.18 -10.92 19.82
C GLU A 232 7.49 -11.70 19.91
N SER A 233 8.29 -11.68 18.86
CA SER A 233 9.64 -12.25 18.84
C SER A 233 10.55 -11.63 19.92
N THR A 234 10.39 -10.34 20.21
CA THR A 234 11.19 -9.66 21.24
C THR A 234 10.73 -9.99 22.66
N ILE A 235 9.46 -10.39 22.83
CA ILE A 235 8.87 -10.71 24.15
C ILE A 235 9.08 -12.19 24.52
N LYS A 236 9.17 -13.07 23.52
CA LYS A 236 9.28 -14.53 23.69
C LYS A 236 10.73 -15.04 23.69
N ALA A 237 11.72 -14.19 23.39
CA ALA A 237 13.16 -14.44 23.50
C ALA A 237 13.69 -14.12 24.92
#